data_AF-A0A420VPU8-F1
#
_entry.id   AF-A0A420VPU8-F1
#
_cell.length_a   1.000
_cell.length_b   1.000
_cell.length_c   1.000
_cell.angle_alpha   90.00
_cell.angle_beta   90.00
_cell.angle_gamma   90.00
#
_symmetry.space_group_name_H-M   'P 1'
#
loop_
_entity.id
_entity.type
_entity.pdbx_description
1 polymer ?
#
loop_
_entity_poly.entity_id
_entity_poly.type
_entity_poly.pdbx_seq_one_letter_code
_entity_poly.pdbx_strand_id
1 'polypeptide(L)'
;MSSKKQFIDEVFTTFEINSLIERRKCRATGKVRFNSKGEAGFFIQWLKWRYKKWLRGKNRRKHRYGSGEGKPKQRYTYGCIHCGGYHITKEHPHDYRRKKEKYEQKYAE
;
A
#
# COMPACT_ATOMS: atom_id res chain seq x y z
N MET A 1 -10.29 12.50 22.75
CA MET A 1 -9.64 11.75 21.64
C MET A 1 -10.30 10.38 21.29
N SER A 2 -11.39 9.96 21.95
CA SER A 2 -12.04 8.65 21.70
C SER A 2 -12.92 8.62 20.44
N SER A 3 -13.73 9.67 20.22
CA SER A 3 -14.70 9.75 19.11
C SER A 3 -14.06 9.61 17.71
N LYS A 4 -12.92 10.27 17.45
CA LYS A 4 -12.25 10.19 16.14
C LYS A 4 -11.72 8.78 15.81
N LYS A 5 -11.29 8.01 16.83
CA LYS A 5 -10.86 6.62 16.62
C LYS A 5 -12.06 5.70 16.37
N GLN A 6 -13.17 5.93 17.08
CA GLN A 6 -14.42 5.19 16.88
C GLN A 6 -14.97 5.42 15.46
N PHE A 7 -15.01 6.67 14.99
CA PHE A 7 -15.44 6.99 13.63
C PHE A 7 -14.58 6.32 12.53
N ILE A 8 -13.25 6.36 12.66
CA ILE A 8 -12.35 5.70 11.70
C ILE A 8 -12.56 4.19 11.69
N ASP A 9 -12.74 3.60 12.87
CA ASP A 9 -12.99 2.17 13.00
C ASP A 9 -14.34 1.82 12.37
N GLU A 10 -15.40 2.57 12.63
CA GLU A 10 -16.73 2.39 12.04
C GLU A 10 -16.68 2.46 10.51
N VAL A 11 -16.11 3.53 9.96
CA VAL A 11 -15.90 3.70 8.50
C VAL A 11 -15.21 2.47 7.90
N PHE A 12 -14.05 2.06 8.41
CA PHE A 12 -13.29 0.96 7.82
C PHE A 12 -13.86 -0.44 8.09
N THR A 13 -14.79 -0.58 9.03
CA THR A 13 -15.46 -1.86 9.33
C THR A 13 -16.73 -2.02 8.51
N THR A 14 -17.46 -0.94 8.24
CA THR A 14 -18.71 -0.94 7.48
C THR A 14 -18.47 -1.12 5.97
N PHE A 15 -17.35 -0.64 5.44
CA PHE A 15 -17.06 -0.79 4.02
C PHE A 15 -16.31 -2.09 3.69
N GLU A 16 -16.90 -2.94 2.85
CA GLU A 16 -16.14 -3.96 2.14
C GLU A 16 -15.20 -3.27 1.14
N ILE A 17 -13.88 -3.38 1.36
CA ILE A 17 -12.88 -2.73 0.50
C ILE A 17 -13.01 -3.11 -0.99
N ASN A 18 -13.66 -4.25 -1.28
CA ASN A 18 -13.94 -4.75 -2.62
C ASN A 18 -15.08 -4.01 -3.33
N SER A 19 -16.04 -3.45 -2.59
CA SER A 19 -17.15 -2.69 -3.17
C SER A 19 -16.78 -1.23 -3.43
N LEU A 20 -15.85 -0.68 -2.64
CA LEU A 20 -15.36 0.69 -2.79
C LEU A 20 -14.23 0.87 -3.81
N ILE A 21 -13.41 -0.17 -4.02
CA ILE A 21 -12.23 -0.07 -4.87
C ILE A 21 -12.26 -1.19 -5.88
N GLU A 22 -12.37 -0.83 -7.15
CA GLU A 22 -12.26 -1.79 -8.23
C GLU A 22 -10.80 -2.23 -8.38
N ARG A 23 -10.50 -3.47 -7.94
CA ARG A 23 -9.15 -4.02 -7.93
C ARG A 23 -8.95 -4.98 -9.10
N ARG A 24 -8.52 -4.45 -10.24
CA ARG A 24 -8.11 -5.27 -11.39
C ARG A 24 -6.60 -5.55 -11.34
N LYS A 25 -6.13 -6.65 -11.92
CA LYS A 25 -4.68 -6.87 -12.10
C LYS A 25 -4.21 -6.17 -13.37
N CYS A 26 -3.10 -5.46 -13.29
CA CYS A 26 -2.38 -4.96 -14.46
C CYS A 26 -1.72 -6.14 -15.18
N ARG A 27 -2.04 -6.35 -16.46
CA ARG A 27 -1.46 -7.45 -17.27
C ARG A 27 0.05 -7.30 -17.45
N ALA A 28 0.55 -6.08 -17.60
CA ALA A 28 1.98 -5.82 -17.85
C ALA A 28 2.85 -6.04 -16.61
N THR A 29 2.41 -5.60 -15.43
CA THR A 29 3.23 -5.65 -14.21
C THR A 29 2.78 -6.68 -13.19
N GLY A 30 1.63 -7.34 -13.40
CA GLY A 30 0.99 -8.25 -12.43
C GLY A 30 0.49 -7.59 -11.13
N LYS A 31 0.63 -6.26 -11.00
CA LYS A 31 0.28 -5.52 -9.77
C LYS A 31 -1.21 -5.16 -9.76
N VAL A 32 -1.75 -4.90 -8.57
CA VAL A 32 -3.10 -4.35 -8.43
C VAL A 32 -3.15 -2.97 -9.05
N ARG A 33 -4.09 -2.78 -9.97
CA ARG A 33 -4.44 -1.52 -10.61
C ARG A 33 -5.55 -0.85 -9.81
N PHE A 34 -5.37 0.43 -9.56
CA PHE A 34 -6.36 1.37 -9.04
C PHE A 34 -6.70 2.37 -10.15
N ASN A 35 -7.96 2.83 -10.21
CA ASN A 35 -8.41 3.75 -11.24
C ASN A 35 -7.93 5.17 -10.95
N SER A 36 -7.79 5.54 -9.67
CA SER A 36 -7.29 6.86 -9.27
C SER A 36 -6.17 6.80 -8.24
N LYS A 37 -5.40 7.90 -8.16
CA LYS A 37 -4.39 8.10 -7.11
C LYS A 37 -5.01 8.11 -5.71
N GLY A 38 -6.22 8.65 -5.59
CA GLY A 38 -6.99 8.71 -4.36
C GLY A 38 -7.34 7.32 -3.84
N GLU A 39 -7.86 6.44 -4.70
CA GLU A 39 -8.17 5.04 -4.36
C GLU A 39 -6.93 4.27 -3.89
N ALA A 40 -5.82 4.39 -4.62
CA ALA A 40 -4.56 3.76 -4.25
C ALA A 40 -4.07 4.25 -2.88
N GLY A 41 -4.19 5.55 -2.61
CA GLY A 41 -3.84 6.17 -1.33
C GLY A 41 -4.73 5.70 -0.19
N PHE A 42 -6.05 5.67 -0.42
CA PHE A 42 -7.02 5.17 0.55
C PHE A 42 -6.77 3.70 0.89
N PHE A 43 -6.48 2.86 -0.11
CA PHE A 43 -6.13 1.45 0.10
C PHE A 43 -4.88 1.27 0.97
N ILE A 44 -3.85 2.12 0.82
CA ILE A 44 -2.66 2.12 1.69
C ILE A 44 -3.06 2.42 3.14
N GLN A 45 -3.97 3.37 3.37
CA GLN A 45 -4.44 3.68 4.73
C GLN A 45 -5.28 2.54 5.32
N TRP A 46 -6.15 1.93 4.52
CA TRP A 46 -6.90 0.73 4.91
C TRP A 46 -5.96 -0.42 5.30
N LEU A 47 -4.89 -0.69 4.54
CA LEU A 47 -3.88 -1.70 4.89
C LEU A 47 -3.21 -1.40 6.23
N LYS A 48 -2.84 -0.13 6.47
CA LYS A 48 -2.25 0.31 7.76
C LYS A 48 -3.22 0.13 8.92
N TRP A 49 -4.50 0.48 8.71
CA TRP A 49 -5.55 0.31 9.71
C TRP A 49 -5.79 -1.17 10.04
N ARG A 50 -5.96 -2.01 9.02
CA ARG A 50 -6.16 -3.46 9.16
C ARG A 50 -4.99 -4.11 9.92
N TYR A 51 -3.75 -3.74 9.58
CA TYR A 51 -2.57 -4.20 10.30
C TYR A 51 -2.58 -3.78 11.78
N LYS A 52 -2.92 -2.51 12.07
CA LYS A 52 -3.04 -2.02 13.46
C LYS A 52 -4.12 -2.76 14.24
N LYS A 53 -5.27 -3.08 13.63
CA LYS A 53 -6.34 -3.86 14.26
C LYS A 53 -5.90 -5.30 14.53
N TRP A 54 -5.27 -5.92 13.55
CA TRP A 54 -4.68 -7.25 13.70
C TRP A 54 -3.64 -7.33 14.83
N LEU A 55 -2.80 -6.30 14.99
CA LEU A 55 -1.83 -6.20 16.10
C LEU A 55 -2.48 -6.15 17.50
N ARG A 56 -3.75 -5.71 17.61
CA ARG A 56 -4.48 -5.63 18.88
C ARG A 56 -5.14 -6.97 19.29
N GLY A 57 -5.09 -8.00 18.43
CA GLY A 57 -5.67 -9.30 18.72
C GLY A 57 -4.95 -10.05 19.85
N LYS A 58 -5.71 -10.64 20.78
CA LYS A 58 -5.26 -11.22 22.06
C LYS A 58 -4.19 -12.34 21.98
N ASN A 59 -3.97 -12.96 20.80
CA ASN A 59 -3.20 -14.21 20.69
C ASN A 59 -1.87 -14.14 19.92
N ARG A 60 -1.34 -12.97 19.53
CA ARG A 60 -0.13 -12.93 18.69
C ARG A 60 1.10 -12.46 19.46
N ARG A 61 1.81 -13.47 19.98
CA ARG A 61 3.12 -13.44 20.64
C ARG A 61 4.02 -12.30 20.14
N LYS A 62 4.36 -11.42 21.08
CA LYS A 62 5.28 -10.28 21.02
C LYS A 62 6.68 -10.59 20.44
N HIS A 63 7.04 -11.87 20.30
CA HIS A 63 8.42 -12.32 20.08
C HIS A 63 8.88 -12.49 18.62
N ARG A 64 8.00 -12.50 17.60
CA ARG A 64 8.42 -12.64 16.17
C ARG A 64 8.33 -11.38 15.31
N TYR A 65 7.83 -10.27 15.86
CA TYR A 65 7.51 -9.07 15.06
C TYR A 65 8.37 -7.83 15.38
N GLY A 66 9.38 -7.96 16.25
CA GLY A 66 10.32 -6.86 16.57
C GLY A 66 11.11 -6.34 15.37
N SER A 67 11.29 -7.16 14.33
CA SER A 67 12.01 -6.83 13.08
C SER A 67 11.14 -6.24 11.97
N GLY A 68 9.83 -6.03 12.21
CA GLY A 68 8.92 -5.43 11.23
C GLY A 68 8.35 -6.39 10.18
N GLU A 69 8.50 -7.71 10.37
CA GLU A 69 7.83 -8.72 9.55
C GLU A 69 6.30 -8.56 9.65
N GLY A 70 5.60 -8.58 8.51
CA GLY A 70 4.15 -8.40 8.44
C GLY A 70 3.65 -6.95 8.41
N LYS A 71 4.48 -5.93 8.68
CA LYS A 71 4.08 -4.53 8.47
C LYS A 71 3.87 -4.25 6.98
N PRO A 72 2.77 -3.59 6.57
CA PRO A 72 2.58 -3.16 5.19
C PRO A 72 3.80 -2.36 4.70
N LYS A 73 4.52 -2.91 3.72
CA LYS A 73 5.72 -2.29 3.14
C LYS A 73 5.37 -1.24 2.09
N GLN A 74 4.17 -1.33 1.52
CA GLN A 74 3.65 -0.44 0.49
C GLN A 74 3.28 0.92 1.12
N ARG A 75 3.91 1.99 0.61
CA ARG A 75 3.79 3.35 1.15
C ARG A 75 3.50 4.40 0.10
N TYR A 76 3.81 4.12 -1.16
CA TYR A 76 3.75 5.10 -2.23
C TYR A 76 2.87 4.60 -3.36
N THR A 77 2.35 5.56 -4.13
CA THR A 77 1.58 5.32 -5.34
C THR A 77 2.36 5.86 -6.53
N TYR A 78 2.24 5.20 -7.68
CA TYR A 78 2.82 5.67 -8.93
C TYR A 78 1.90 5.34 -10.10
N GLY A 79 1.91 6.18 -11.14
CA GLY A 79 1.16 5.93 -12.37
C GLY A 79 1.84 4.86 -13.22
N CYS A 80 1.05 3.99 -13.83
CA CYS A 80 1.54 2.95 -14.73
C CYS A 80 1.19 3.30 -16.17
N ILE A 81 2.21 3.46 -17.01
CA ILE A 81 2.06 3.77 -18.44
C ILE A 81 1.34 2.66 -19.23
N HIS A 82 1.42 1.40 -18.79
CA HIS A 82 0.85 0.27 -19.53
C HIS A 82 -0.64 0.08 -19.30
N CYS A 83 -1.15 0.38 -18.10
CA CYS A 83 -2.56 0.20 -17.79
C CYS A 83 -3.32 1.52 -17.64
N GLY A 84 -2.62 2.66 -17.69
CA GLY A 84 -3.20 3.98 -17.46
C GLY A 84 -3.70 4.21 -16.02
N GLY A 85 -3.49 3.25 -15.12
CA GLY A 85 -3.94 3.32 -13.73
C GLY A 85 -2.81 3.57 -12.74
N TYR A 86 -3.13 3.52 -11.45
CA TYR A 86 -2.19 3.72 -10.36
C TYR A 86 -1.87 2.40 -9.67
N HIS A 87 -0.60 2.21 -9.29
CA HIS A 87 -0.12 1.04 -8.56
C HIS A 87 0.49 1.47 -7.22
N ILE A 88 0.54 0.56 -6.25
CA ILE A 88 1.21 0.76 -4.96
C ILE A 88 2.63 0.17 -4.98
N THR A 89 3.56 0.83 -4.28
CA THR A 89 4.96 0.39 -4.16
C THR A 89 5.53 0.66 -2.76
N LYS A 90 6.60 -0.05 -2.42
CA LYS A 90 7.37 0.15 -1.18
C LYS A 90 8.39 1.28 -1.29
N GLU A 91 8.86 1.54 -2.50
CA GLU A 91 9.97 2.44 -2.79
C GLU A 91 9.46 3.82 -3.16
N HIS A 92 10.10 4.88 -2.66
CA HIS A 92 9.71 6.23 -3.03
C HIS A 92 10.03 6.45 -4.52
N PRO A 93 9.13 7.10 -5.31
CA PRO A 93 9.38 7.34 -6.73
C PRO A 93 10.71 8.04 -7.02
N HIS A 94 11.11 8.98 -6.16
CA HIS A 94 12.41 9.65 -6.22
C HIS A 94 13.60 8.69 -6.07
N ASP A 95 13.56 7.78 -5.09
CA ASP A 95 14.63 6.81 -4.84
C ASP A 95 14.73 5.81 -5.99
N TYR A 96 13.59 5.41 -6.55
CA TYR A 96 13.53 4.59 -7.75
C TYR A 96 14.24 5.29 -8.93
N ARG A 97 13.93 6.57 -9.17
CA ARG A 97 14.55 7.35 -10.24
C ARG A 97 16.07 7.44 -10.05
N ARG A 98 16.53 7.78 -8.84
CA ARG A 98 17.96 7.86 -8.52
C ARG A 98 18.69 6.52 -8.72
N LYS A 99 18.06 5.40 -8.36
CA LYS A 99 18.62 4.06 -8.59
C LYS A 99 18.67 3.70 -10.07
N LYS A 100 17.62 4.06 -10.81
CA LYS A 100 17.55 3.86 -12.26
C LYS A 100 18.70 4.61 -12.95
N GLU A 101 18.88 5.89 -12.64
CA GLU A 101 19.99 6.72 -13.17
C GLU A 101 21.36 6.10 -12.85
N LYS A 102 21.58 5.69 -11.60
CA LYS A 102 22.83 5.02 -11.21
C LYS A 102 23.06 3.70 -11.95
N TYR A 103 22.00 2.94 -12.19
CA TYR A 103 22.09 1.68 -12.92
C TYR A 103 22.41 1.93 -14.39
N GLU A 104 21.71 2.85 -15.04
CA GLU A 104 21.96 3.24 -16.43
C GLU A 104 23.40 3.75 -16.61
N GLN A 105 23.91 4.58 -15.71
CA GLN A 105 25.31 5.04 -15.74
C GLN A 105 26.33 3.90 -15.60
N LYS A 106 26.03 2.87 -14.80
CA LYS A 106 26.94 1.74 -14.58
C LYS A 106 27.06 0.81 -15.80
N TYR A 107 26.03 0.74 -16.64
CA TYR A 107 25.95 -0.17 -17.78
C TYR A 107 25.88 0.59 -19.12
N ALA A 108 26.25 1.86 -19.13
CA ALA A 108 26.39 2.69 -20.34
C ALA A 108 27.79 2.60 -20.97
N GLU A 109 28.70 1.85 -20.34
CA GLU A 109 29.98 1.37 -20.91
C GLU A 109 29.78 -0.01 -21.54
#